data_AF-A0A0N9IFX2-F1
#
_entry.id   AF-A0A0N9IFX2-F1
#
_cell.length_a   1.000
_cell.length_b   1.000
_cell.length_c   1.000
_cell.angle_alpha   90.00
_cell.angle_beta   90.00
_cell.angle_gamma   90.00
#
_symmetry.space_group_name_H-M   'P 1'
#
loop_
_entity.id
_entity.type
_entity.pdbx_description
1 polymer ?
#
loop_
_entity_poly.entity_id
_entity_poly.type
_entity_poly.pdbx_seq_one_letter_code
_entity_poly.pdbx_strand_id
1 'polypeptide(L)'
;MTWVLIVGAVVVLAAGALVPVLVGRQKHSSNDEAIAARSRHNQLGVHVEVLPPTVDERVAALLRQARERWVTAGGVLARARTEEEFELAERICLEGLELVARARG
;
A
#
# COMPACT_ATOMS: atom_id res chain seq x y z
N MET A 1 3.14 -9.29 -49.92
CA MET A 1 3.54 -10.37 -48.99
C MET A 1 4.16 -9.86 -47.68
N THR A 2 4.12 -8.54 -47.40
CA THR A 2 4.71 -7.92 -46.20
C THR A 2 3.72 -7.79 -45.03
N TRP A 3 2.42 -7.81 -45.31
CA TRP A 3 1.36 -7.61 -44.32
C TRP A 3 1.16 -8.81 -43.37
N VAL A 4 1.42 -10.04 -43.85
CA VAL A 4 1.23 -11.26 -43.05
C VAL A 4 2.28 -11.37 -41.93
N LEU A 5 3.48 -10.83 -42.15
CA LEU A 5 4.56 -10.82 -41.15
C LEU A 5 4.29 -9.82 -40.01
N ILE A 6 3.67 -8.68 -40.33
CA ILE A 6 3.38 -7.63 -39.34
C ILE A 6 2.30 -8.11 -38.36
N VAL A 7 1.26 -8.76 -38.86
CA VAL A 7 0.17 -9.28 -38.02
C VAL A 7 0.66 -10.40 -37.09
N GLY A 8 1.56 -11.28 -37.57
CA GLY A 8 2.16 -12.33 -36.74
C GLY A 8 3.00 -11.80 -35.58
N ALA A 9 3.78 -10.73 -35.80
CA ALA A 9 4.63 -10.12 -34.77
C ALA A 9 3.81 -9.46 -33.65
N VAL A 10 2.67 -8.86 -33.97
CA VAL A 10 1.78 -8.21 -32.98
C VAL A 10 1.14 -9.24 -32.04
N VAL A 11 0.76 -10.42 -32.56
CA VAL A 11 0.13 -11.47 -31.74
C VAL A 11 1.12 -12.11 -30.75
N VAL A 12 2.39 -12.31 -31.16
CA VAL A 12 3.43 -12.87 -30.28
C VAL A 12 3.80 -11.89 -29.16
N LEU A 13 3.84 -10.58 -29.44
CA LEU A 13 4.10 -9.55 -28.42
C LEU A 13 2.95 -9.41 -27.42
N ALA A 14 1.70 -9.55 -27.86
CA ALA A 14 0.54 -9.51 -26.97
C ALA A 14 0.48 -10.73 -26.02
N ALA A 15 0.89 -11.91 -26.49
CA ALA A 15 0.93 -13.12 -25.66
C ALA A 15 2.09 -13.11 -24.64
N GLY A 16 3.24 -12.52 -24.97
CA GLY A 16 4.39 -12.41 -24.07
C GLY A 16 4.20 -11.38 -22.93
N ALA A 17 3.36 -10.36 -23.13
CA ALA A 17 3.14 -9.29 -22.16
C ALA A 17 2.18 -9.66 -21.02
N LEU A 18 1.42 -10.75 -21.14
CA LEU A 18 0.47 -11.20 -20.10
C LEU A 18 1.06 -12.22 -19.12
N VAL A 19 2.24 -12.77 -19.41
CA VAL A 19 2.90 -13.78 -18.55
C VAL A 19 3.45 -13.23 -17.23
N PRO A 20 4.07 -12.02 -17.14
CA PRO A 20 4.75 -11.65 -15.90
C PRO A 20 3.78 -11.27 -14.77
N VAL A 21 2.52 -10.95 -15.06
CA VAL A 21 1.54 -10.54 -14.04
C VAL A 21 1.09 -11.71 -13.17
N LEU A 22 1.12 -12.96 -13.67
CA LEU A 22 0.75 -14.15 -12.90
C LEU A 22 1.94 -14.82 -12.20
N VAL A 23 3.17 -14.52 -12.62
CA VAL A 23 4.42 -15.09 -12.05
C VAL A 23 5.00 -14.19 -10.93
N GLY A 24 4.46 -12.98 -10.76
CA GLY A 24 4.82 -12.04 -9.68
C GLY A 24 4.45 -12.47 -8.26
N ARG A 25 3.95 -13.70 -8.07
CA ARG A 25 3.88 -14.37 -6.77
C ARG A 25 5.25 -14.96 -6.38
N GLN A 26 6.31 -14.19 -6.67
CA GLN A 26 7.63 -14.47 -6.12
C GLN A 26 7.47 -14.44 -4.61
N LYS A 27 7.79 -15.58 -4.02
CA LYS A 27 7.77 -15.86 -2.59
C LYS A 27 8.57 -14.75 -1.89
N HIS A 28 7.89 -13.69 -1.45
CA HIS A 28 8.52 -12.66 -0.67
C HIS A 28 9.03 -13.32 0.60
N SER A 29 10.23 -12.94 0.99
CA SER A 29 10.78 -13.39 2.25
C SER A 29 9.97 -12.71 3.33
N SER A 30 9.49 -13.41 4.35
CA SER A 30 8.74 -12.87 5.51
C SER A 30 9.32 -11.57 6.13
N ASN A 31 10.58 -11.25 5.86
CA ASN A 31 11.22 -10.00 6.27
C ASN A 31 10.79 -8.78 5.43
N ASP A 32 10.42 -8.96 4.16
CA ASP A 32 10.06 -7.90 3.23
C ASP A 32 8.73 -7.26 3.65
N GLU A 33 7.74 -8.06 4.03
CA GLU A 33 6.46 -7.59 4.60
C GLU A 33 6.68 -6.85 5.91
N ALA A 34 7.57 -7.35 6.77
CA ALA A 34 7.90 -6.69 8.02
C ALA A 34 8.55 -5.31 7.80
N ILE A 35 9.41 -5.19 6.80
CA ILE A 35 10.03 -3.91 6.40
C ILE A 35 8.98 -2.98 5.80
N ALA A 36 8.15 -3.47 4.87
CA ALA A 36 7.11 -2.71 4.22
C ALA A 36 6.12 -2.14 5.26
N ALA A 37 5.59 -3.00 6.13
CA ALA A 37 4.63 -2.61 7.16
C ALA A 37 5.21 -1.56 8.13
N ARG A 38 6.45 -1.74 8.61
CA ARG A 38 7.12 -0.75 9.48
C ARG A 38 7.39 0.57 8.75
N SER A 39 7.81 0.50 7.48
CA SER A 39 8.03 1.68 6.64
C SER A 39 6.73 2.48 6.47
N ARG A 40 5.62 1.81 6.14
CA ARG A 40 4.30 2.47 6.01
C ARG A 40 3.80 3.03 7.33
N HIS A 41 3.99 2.31 8.43
CA HIS A 41 3.62 2.80 9.76
C HIS A 41 4.39 4.08 10.12
N ASN A 42 5.70 4.14 9.81
CA ASN A 42 6.50 5.33 10.03
C ASN A 42 6.04 6.50 9.12
N GLN A 43 5.78 6.24 7.84
CA GLN A 43 5.24 7.24 6.91
C GLN A 43 3.91 7.83 7.39
N LEU A 44 2.99 6.98 7.86
CA LEU A 44 1.72 7.44 8.41
C LEU A 44 1.94 8.27 9.68
N GLY A 45 2.84 7.84 10.57
CA GLY A 45 3.20 8.54 11.81
C GLY A 45 3.61 10.00 11.57
N VAL A 46 4.42 10.26 10.53
CA VAL A 46 4.82 11.63 10.12
C VAL A 46 3.62 12.56 9.91
N HIS A 47 2.44 12.03 9.59
CA HIS A 47 1.25 12.82 9.31
C HIS A 47 0.27 12.94 10.49
N VAL A 48 0.30 11.99 11.44
CA VAL A 48 -0.79 11.84 12.42
C VAL A 48 -0.33 11.80 13.88
N GLU A 49 0.97 11.62 14.13
CA GLU A 49 1.53 11.64 15.49
C GLU A 49 1.26 12.99 16.16
N VAL A 50 1.51 14.08 15.42
CA VAL A 50 1.11 15.44 15.78
C VAL A 50 0.12 15.94 14.75
N LEU A 51 -1.14 16.08 15.16
CA LEU A 51 -2.20 16.56 14.29
C LEU A 51 -2.08 18.09 14.13
N PRO A 52 -2.03 18.61 12.89
CA PRO A 52 -2.05 20.05 12.68
C PRO A 52 -3.39 20.63 13.14
N PRO A 53 -3.39 21.82 13.77
CA PRO A 53 -4.64 22.52 14.05
C PRO A 53 -5.31 22.90 12.73
N THR A 54 -6.61 22.60 12.60
CA THR A 54 -7.43 22.98 11.45
C THR A 54 -8.80 23.43 11.92
N VAL A 55 -9.36 24.42 11.24
CA VAL A 55 -10.74 24.90 11.47
C VAL A 55 -11.77 24.10 10.65
N ASP A 56 -11.31 23.30 9.69
CA ASP A 56 -12.18 22.42 8.90
C ASP A 56 -12.44 21.12 9.68
N GLU A 57 -13.67 20.97 10.16
CA GLU A 57 -14.11 19.81 10.93
C GLU A 57 -14.00 18.48 10.15
N ARG A 58 -14.19 18.52 8.82
CA ARG A 58 -14.07 17.33 7.98
C ARG A 58 -12.62 16.89 7.89
N VAL A 59 -11.69 17.84 7.67
CA VAL A 59 -10.25 17.56 7.67
C VAL A 59 -9.83 17.03 9.04
N ALA A 60 -10.30 17.64 10.13
CA ALA A 60 -10.02 17.18 11.49
C ALA A 60 -10.55 15.75 11.75
N ALA A 61 -11.72 15.40 11.21
CA ALA A 61 -12.27 14.04 11.32
C ALA A 61 -11.44 13.01 10.55
N LEU A 62 -11.04 13.33 9.31
CA LEU A 62 -10.20 12.45 8.48
C LEU A 62 -8.84 12.18 9.13
N LEU A 63 -8.18 13.22 9.66
CA LEU A 63 -6.88 13.06 10.31
C LEU A 63 -6.99 12.30 11.65
N ARG A 64 -8.09 12.44 12.39
CA ARG A 64 -8.36 11.59 13.57
C ARG A 64 -8.52 10.12 13.19
N GLN A 65 -9.29 9.81 12.15
CA GLN A 65 -9.43 8.44 11.67
C GLN A 65 -8.08 7.88 11.18
N ALA A 66 -7.27 8.68 10.49
CA ALA A 66 -5.93 8.28 10.09
C ALA A 66 -5.03 7.97 11.30
N ARG A 67 -5.13 8.76 12.38
CA ARG A 67 -4.45 8.51 13.65
C ARG A 67 -4.93 7.21 14.32
N GLU A 68 -6.23 6.94 14.30
CA GLU A 68 -6.77 5.67 14.81
C GLU A 68 -6.20 4.47 14.05
N ARG A 69 -6.08 4.57 12.72
CA ARG A 69 -5.43 3.53 11.90
C ARG A 69 -3.96 3.36 12.25
N TRP A 70 -3.23 4.46 12.48
CA TRP A 70 -1.84 4.40 12.92
C TRP A 70 -1.67 3.68 14.26
N VAL A 71 -2.45 4.05 15.28
CA VAL A 71 -2.41 3.37 16.59
C VAL A 71 -2.77 1.89 16.45
N THR A 72 -3.80 1.58 15.66
CA THR A 72 -4.23 0.20 15.42
C THR A 72 -3.12 -0.62 14.75
N ALA A 73 -2.53 -0.10 13.67
CA ALA A 73 -1.42 -0.76 12.98
C ALA A 73 -0.20 -0.94 13.88
N GLY A 74 0.14 0.05 14.70
CA GLY A 74 1.21 -0.06 15.71
C GLY A 74 0.95 -1.19 16.71
N GLY A 75 -0.30 -1.34 17.16
CA GLY A 75 -0.72 -2.44 18.03
C GLY A 75 -0.61 -3.82 17.36
N VAL A 76 -0.94 -3.93 16.08
CA VAL A 76 -0.74 -5.16 15.28
C VAL A 76 0.76 -5.44 15.12
N LEU A 77 1.56 -4.46 14.70
CA LEU A 77 3.01 -4.59 14.50
C LEU A 77 3.75 -5.03 15.78
N ALA A 78 3.34 -4.54 16.95
CA ALA A 78 3.95 -4.93 18.22
C ALA A 78 3.85 -6.44 18.48
N ARG A 79 2.78 -7.07 17.98
CA ARG A 79 2.49 -8.49 18.19
C ARG A 79 2.81 -9.36 17.00
N ALA A 80 2.94 -8.79 15.80
CA ALA A 80 3.17 -9.51 14.56
C ALA A 80 4.42 -10.41 14.62
N ARG A 81 4.24 -11.66 14.21
CA ARG A 81 5.23 -12.73 14.08
C ARG A 81 5.11 -13.43 12.73
N THR A 82 4.00 -13.29 12.01
CA THR A 82 3.79 -13.90 10.69
C THR A 82 3.69 -12.85 9.58
N GLU A 83 3.90 -13.30 8.35
CA GLU A 83 3.77 -12.52 7.13
C GLU A 83 2.37 -11.87 7.02
N GLU A 84 1.31 -12.65 7.29
CA GLU A 84 -0.07 -12.18 7.20
C GLU A 84 -0.39 -11.08 8.22
N GLU A 85 0.24 -11.12 9.40
CA GLU A 85 0.10 -10.08 10.42
C GLU A 85 0.82 -8.79 10.02
N PHE A 86 1.98 -8.90 9.36
CA PHE A 86 2.67 -7.74 8.79
C PHE A 86 1.89 -7.15 7.62
N GLU A 87 1.36 -7.97 6.71
CA GLU A 87 0.50 -7.47 5.63
C GLU A 87 -0.77 -6.80 6.18
N LEU A 88 -1.37 -7.34 7.25
CA LEU A 88 -2.52 -6.72 7.89
C LEU A 88 -2.16 -5.34 8.42
N ALA A 89 -1.03 -5.22 9.13
CA ALA A 89 -0.54 -3.92 9.59
C ALA A 89 -0.27 -2.96 8.43
N GLU A 90 0.32 -3.43 7.33
CA GLU A 90 0.55 -2.62 6.14
C GLU A 90 -0.76 -2.10 5.55
N ARG A 91 -1.77 -2.96 5.37
CA ARG A 91 -3.09 -2.57 4.85
C ARG A 91 -3.74 -1.49 5.71
N ILE A 92 -3.70 -1.64 7.04
CA ILE A 92 -4.24 -0.63 7.96
C ILE A 92 -3.48 0.71 7.81
N CYS A 93 -2.15 0.67 7.63
CA CYS A 93 -1.38 1.88 7.37
C CYS A 93 -1.76 2.56 6.04
N LEU A 94 -1.96 1.77 4.98
CA LEU A 94 -2.37 2.29 3.67
C LEU A 94 -3.75 2.95 3.72
N GLU A 95 -4.71 2.37 4.44
CA GLU A 95 -6.01 3.00 4.70
C GLU A 95 -5.86 4.35 5.42
N GLY A 96 -4.98 4.42 6.43
CA GLY A 96 -4.65 5.67 7.10
C GLY A 96 -4.03 6.72 6.16
N LEU A 97 -3.10 6.30 5.30
CA LEU A 97 -2.47 7.19 4.30
C LEU A 97 -3.47 7.69 3.27
N GLU A 98 -4.44 6.87 2.87
CA GLU A 98 -5.53 7.29 1.99
C GLU A 98 -6.41 8.37 2.64
N LEU A 99 -6.71 8.24 3.94
CA LEU A 99 -7.43 9.28 4.69
C LEU A 99 -6.63 10.58 4.77
N VAL A 100 -5.31 10.50 4.96
CA VAL A 100 -4.42 11.67 4.90
C VAL A 100 -4.45 12.31 3.52
N ALA A 101 -4.42 11.52 2.44
CA ALA A 101 -4.50 12.03 1.07
C ALA A 101 -5.83 12.78 0.84
N ARG A 102 -6.96 12.18 1.23
CA ARG A 102 -8.28 12.82 1.15
C ARG A 102 -8.39 14.11 1.97
N ALA A 103 -7.67 14.20 3.10
CA ALA A 103 -7.64 15.40 3.92
C ALA A 103 -6.86 16.56 3.26
N ARG A 104 -5.99 16.27 2.28
CA ARG A 104 -5.18 17.26 1.57
C ARG A 104 -5.80 17.79 0.27
N GLY A 105 -6.83 17.13 -0.24
CA GLY A 105 -7.53 17.50 -1.48
C GLY A 105 -7.17 16.62 -2.65
#